data_AF-A0A2K9BCN4-F1
#
_entry.id   AF-A0A2K9BCN4-F1
#
_cell.length_a   1.000
_cell.length_b   1.000
_cell.length_c   1.000
_cell.angle_alpha   90.00
_cell.angle_beta   90.00
_cell.angle_gamma   90.00
#
_symmetry.space_group_name_H-M   'P 1'
#
loop_
_entity.id
_entity.type
_entity.pdbx_description
1 polymer ?
#
loop_
_entity_poly.entity_id
_entity_poly.type
_entity_poly.pdbx_seq_one_letter_code
_entity_poly.pdbx_strand_id
1 'polypeptide(L)'
;MHRDYGPYCNGTPIRLVMFSDLLECWNPGGVYGGQSINDLGYANMPTRNPTLVSILEIEKIAENRHSGIPVIRDEARTHGVRQPEFIDQRGSFLVRFFNSSAETNASDHDATPGQDKNSPRPADVENTILAYCAEPRLAQEIANHVGRSLQYTRREYIRPMVEAGKLSLTLPDKPKSKYQRYRLTNAA
;
A
#
# COMPACT_ATOMS: atom_id res chain seq x y z
N MET A 1 -11.56 -2.59 17.16
CA MET A 1 -11.50 -3.75 16.25
C MET A 1 -10.10 -4.39 16.18
N HIS A 2 -9.05 -3.68 15.73
CA HIS A 2 -7.73 -4.29 15.43
C HIS A 2 -6.64 -4.13 16.51
N ARG A 3 -6.96 -3.49 17.64
CA ARG A 3 -6.07 -3.30 18.79
C ARG A 3 -5.47 -4.61 19.30
N ASP A 4 -4.22 -4.58 19.75
CA ASP A 4 -3.64 -5.66 20.53
C ASP A 4 -4.10 -5.61 22.00
N TYR A 5 -4.87 -6.61 22.40
CA TYR A 5 -5.33 -6.81 23.78
C TYR A 5 -4.46 -7.81 24.56
N GLY A 6 -3.33 -8.24 23.99
CA GLY A 6 -2.38 -9.14 24.63
C GLY A 6 -1.71 -8.53 25.86
N PRO A 7 -1.05 -9.36 26.69
CA PRO A 7 -0.50 -8.94 27.98
C PRO A 7 0.53 -7.81 27.88
N TYR A 8 1.29 -7.75 26.78
CA TYR A 8 2.31 -6.72 26.56
C TYR A 8 1.76 -5.34 26.13
N CYS A 9 0.51 -5.28 25.67
CA CYS A 9 -0.19 -4.05 25.30
C CYS A 9 -1.31 -3.69 26.29
N ASN A 10 -1.53 -4.54 27.30
CA ASN A 10 -2.54 -4.32 28.31
C ASN A 10 -2.21 -3.08 29.14
N GLY A 11 -3.20 -2.21 29.37
CA GLY A 11 -3.01 -0.92 30.04
C GLY A 11 -2.50 0.23 29.17
N THR A 12 -1.95 -0.02 27.96
CA THR A 12 -1.56 1.05 27.04
C THR A 12 -2.79 1.58 26.31
N PRO A 13 -3.24 2.83 26.45
CA PRO A 13 -4.47 3.31 25.80
C PRO A 13 -4.29 3.50 24.29
N ILE A 14 -5.39 3.53 23.56
CA ILE A 14 -5.42 4.17 22.23
C ILE A 14 -5.24 5.68 22.49
N ARG A 15 -4.32 6.33 21.78
CA ARG A 15 -4.09 7.77 21.94
C ARG A 15 -4.52 8.51 20.69
N LEU A 16 -5.24 9.60 20.90
CA LEU A 16 -5.55 10.58 19.86
C LEU A 16 -4.74 11.83 20.18
N VAL A 17 -3.89 12.25 19.27
CA VAL A 17 -3.07 13.47 19.43
C VAL A 17 -3.50 14.45 18.34
N MET A 18 -4.02 15.60 18.77
CA MET A 18 -4.52 16.64 17.87
C MET A 18 -3.51 17.76 17.80
N PHE A 19 -3.07 18.08 16.58
CA PHE A 19 -2.27 19.23 16.23
C PHE A 19 -3.12 20.24 15.45
N SER A 20 -2.54 21.39 15.13
CA SER A 20 -3.22 22.41 14.31
C SER A 20 -3.52 21.93 12.90
N ASP A 21 -2.69 21.04 12.35
CA ASP A 21 -2.68 20.60 10.96
C ASP A 21 -2.89 19.09 10.77
N LEU A 22 -2.86 18.33 11.87
CA LEU A 22 -2.83 16.87 11.86
C LEU A 22 -3.57 16.26 13.05
N LEU A 23 -4.28 15.14 12.82
CA LEU A 23 -4.73 14.21 13.84
C LEU A 23 -3.92 12.91 13.74
N GLU A 24 -3.30 12.51 14.85
CA GLU A 24 -2.63 11.22 14.98
C GLU A 24 -3.45 10.25 15.84
N CYS A 25 -3.72 9.08 15.29
CA CYS A 25 -4.39 7.97 15.96
C CYS A 25 -3.39 6.84 16.22
N TRP A 26 -3.00 6.67 17.48
CA TRP A 26 -2.06 5.64 17.93
C TRP A 26 -2.81 4.46 18.53
N ASN A 27 -2.63 3.28 17.95
CA ASN A 27 -3.23 2.04 18.41
C ASN A 27 -2.13 1.04 18.83
N PRO A 28 -2.19 0.50 20.06
CA PRO A 28 -1.28 -0.57 20.47
C PRO A 28 -1.41 -1.82 19.59
N GLY A 29 -0.27 -2.38 19.23
CA GLY A 29 -0.16 -3.47 18.26
C GLY A 29 0.21 -2.96 16.87
N GLY A 30 1.14 -3.66 16.21
CA GLY A 30 1.47 -3.45 14.80
C GLY A 30 0.53 -4.19 13.86
N VAL A 31 0.88 -4.18 12.57
CA VAL A 31 0.17 -4.94 11.53
C VAL A 31 0.17 -6.42 11.89
N TYR A 32 -1.01 -7.05 11.84
CA TYR A 32 -1.21 -8.43 12.30
C TYR A 32 -0.98 -9.46 11.19
N GLY A 33 -0.47 -10.63 11.57
CA GLY A 33 -0.36 -11.78 10.67
C GLY A 33 0.76 -11.73 9.63
N GLY A 34 1.85 -11.00 9.92
CA GLY A 34 3.05 -10.96 9.07
C GLY A 34 2.86 -10.24 7.74
N GLN A 35 1.79 -9.49 7.59
CA GLN A 35 1.48 -8.71 6.40
C GLN A 35 2.22 -7.37 6.41
N SER A 36 2.41 -6.79 5.22
CA SER A 36 2.98 -5.45 5.11
C SER A 36 1.92 -4.38 5.32
N ILE A 37 2.35 -3.21 5.77
CA ILE A 37 1.49 -2.02 5.78
C ILE A 37 0.99 -1.64 4.38
N ASN A 38 1.75 -2.02 3.34
CA ASN A 38 1.39 -1.80 1.95
C ASN A 38 0.20 -2.66 1.49
N ASP A 39 -0.15 -3.72 2.23
CA ASP A 39 -1.26 -4.60 1.90
C ASP A 39 -2.62 -4.05 2.40
N LEU A 40 -2.59 -2.98 3.22
CA LEU A 40 -3.77 -2.36 3.80
C LEU A 40 -4.73 -1.76 2.77
N GLY A 41 -5.93 -2.33 2.71
CA GLY A 41 -7.00 -1.93 1.80
C GLY A 41 -6.92 -2.57 0.40
N TYR A 42 -5.96 -3.48 0.18
CA TYR A 42 -5.77 -4.16 -1.10
C TYR A 42 -5.79 -5.68 -0.99
N ALA A 43 -5.38 -6.23 0.15
CA ALA A 43 -5.41 -7.65 0.43
C ALA A 43 -6.38 -8.00 1.56
N ASN A 44 -6.88 -9.23 1.55
CA ASN A 44 -7.59 -9.79 2.68
C ASN A 44 -6.58 -10.04 3.81
N MET A 45 -6.67 -9.23 4.86
CA MET A 45 -5.76 -9.28 6.00
C MET A 45 -6.36 -10.18 7.09
N PRO A 46 -5.55 -11.01 7.77
CA PRO A 46 -6.03 -11.77 8.90
C PRO A 46 -6.49 -10.81 10.01
N THR A 47 -7.57 -11.18 10.68
CA THR A 47 -8.18 -10.37 11.74
C THR A 47 -7.63 -10.79 13.10
N ARG A 48 -7.05 -9.84 13.85
CA ARG A 48 -6.49 -10.09 15.19
C ARG A 48 -7.55 -10.51 16.22
N ASN A 49 -8.70 -9.85 16.21
CA ASN A 49 -9.76 -10.05 17.20
C ASN A 49 -11.06 -10.52 16.52
N PRO A 50 -11.10 -11.73 15.92
CA PRO A 50 -12.20 -12.17 15.07
C PRO A 50 -13.56 -12.13 15.78
N THR A 51 -13.63 -12.56 17.04
CA THR A 51 -14.86 -12.51 17.83
C THR A 51 -15.39 -11.09 18.03
N LEU A 52 -14.51 -10.13 18.35
CA LEU A 52 -14.89 -8.72 18.52
C LEU A 52 -15.42 -8.14 17.21
N VAL A 53 -14.76 -8.50 16.10
CA VAL A 53 -15.15 -8.06 14.76
C VAL A 53 -16.53 -8.58 14.40
N SER A 54 -16.78 -9.88 14.61
CA SER A 54 -18.10 -10.49 14.37
C SER A 54 -19.20 -9.82 15.20
N ILE A 55 -18.94 -9.51 16.48
CA ILE A 55 -19.91 -8.79 17.32
C ILE A 55 -20.21 -7.40 16.74
N LEU A 56 -19.19 -6.63 16.38
CA LEU A 56 -19.37 -5.28 15.81
C LEU A 56 -20.09 -5.31 14.45
N GLU A 57 -19.89 -6.36 13.67
CA GLU A 57 -20.57 -6.57 12.38
C GLU A 57 -22.05 -6.93 12.59
N ILE A 58 -22.36 -7.82 13.54
CA ILE A 58 -23.73 -8.17 13.92
C ILE A 58 -24.50 -6.93 14.41
N GLU A 59 -23.85 -6.11 15.25
CA GLU A 59 -24.41 -4.86 15.76
C GLU A 59 -24.41 -3.73 14.71
N LYS A 60 -23.92 -3.97 13.48
CA LYS A 60 -23.82 -3.00 12.38
C LYS A 60 -23.04 -1.74 12.74
N ILE A 61 -22.11 -1.84 13.70
CA ILE A 61 -21.22 -0.76 14.11
C ILE A 61 -20.04 -0.64 13.14
N ALA A 62 -19.54 -1.77 12.62
CA ALA A 62 -18.40 -1.79 11.71
C ALA A 62 -18.51 -2.95 10.71
N GLU A 63 -18.14 -2.68 9.46
CA GLU A 63 -18.09 -3.71 8.41
C GLU A 63 -16.69 -4.33 8.30
N ASN A 64 -16.62 -5.66 8.23
CA ASN A 64 -15.35 -6.38 8.06
C ASN A 64 -15.08 -6.75 6.59
N ARG A 65 -15.12 -5.76 5.69
CA ARG A 65 -15.00 -5.97 4.23
C ARG A 65 -13.74 -5.39 3.62
N HIS A 66 -12.74 -5.05 4.44
CA HIS A 66 -11.51 -4.37 4.00
C HIS A 66 -11.77 -3.02 3.30
N SER A 67 -12.99 -2.47 3.42
CA SER A 67 -13.44 -1.23 2.78
C SER A 67 -13.05 0.02 3.54
N GLY A 68 -12.83 -0.07 4.86
CA GLY A 68 -12.59 1.11 5.71
C GLY A 68 -11.41 1.96 5.27
N ILE A 69 -10.24 1.35 5.03
CA ILE A 69 -9.05 2.09 4.57
C ILE A 69 -9.25 2.70 3.18
N PRO A 70 -9.78 1.96 2.18
CA PRO A 70 -10.20 2.55 0.90
C PRO A 70 -11.13 3.75 1.05
N VAL A 71 -12.17 3.65 1.90
CA VAL A 71 -13.13 4.75 2.15
C VAL A 71 -12.42 5.96 2.73
N ILE A 72 -11.55 5.78 3.73
CA ILE A 72 -10.78 6.89 4.31
C ILE A 72 -9.94 7.62 3.25
N ARG A 73 -9.25 6.87 2.38
CA ARG A 73 -8.44 7.45 1.29
C ARG A 73 -9.30 8.19 0.27
N ASP A 74 -10.49 7.68 -0.01
CA ASP A 74 -11.43 8.29 -0.95
C ASP A 74 -12.06 9.57 -0.40
N GLU A 75 -12.40 9.59 0.88
CA GLU A 75 -12.85 10.80 1.60
C GLU A 75 -11.77 11.89 1.56
N ALA A 76 -10.51 11.54 1.88
CA ALA A 76 -9.39 12.48 1.78
C ALA A 76 -9.23 13.05 0.36
N ARG A 77 -9.43 12.22 -0.66
CA ARG A 77 -9.38 12.65 -2.06
C ARG A 77 -10.53 13.59 -2.41
N THR A 78 -11.75 13.23 -2.04
CA THR A 78 -12.98 14.00 -2.31
C THR A 78 -12.90 15.39 -1.68
N HIS A 79 -12.28 15.50 -0.51
CA HIS A 79 -12.07 16.77 0.18
C HIS A 79 -10.76 17.49 -0.18
N GLY A 80 -9.94 16.93 -1.08
CA GLY A 80 -8.72 17.57 -1.55
C GLY A 80 -7.60 17.69 -0.49
N VAL A 81 -7.75 17.05 0.67
CA VAL A 81 -6.74 17.04 1.72
C VAL A 81 -5.62 16.03 1.41
N ARG A 82 -4.48 16.17 2.09
CA ARG A 82 -3.39 15.20 1.98
C ARG A 82 -3.86 13.80 2.39
N GLN A 83 -3.39 12.79 1.66
CA GLN A 83 -3.71 11.38 1.94
C GLN A 83 -3.25 10.96 3.34
N PRO A 84 -4.03 10.12 4.04
CA PRO A 84 -3.64 9.63 5.35
C PRO A 84 -2.39 8.77 5.28
N GLU A 85 -1.51 8.89 6.27
CA GLU A 85 -0.35 8.01 6.41
C GLU A 85 -0.65 6.90 7.40
N PHE A 86 -0.30 5.68 7.02
CA PHE A 86 -0.37 4.51 7.89
C PHE A 86 1.06 4.08 8.20
N ILE A 87 1.39 3.95 9.48
CA ILE A 87 2.74 3.64 9.96
C ILE A 87 2.65 2.45 10.93
N ASP A 88 3.52 1.45 10.73
CA ASP A 88 3.74 0.38 11.69
C ASP A 88 5.12 0.57 12.30
N GLN A 89 5.16 0.95 13.58
CA GLN A 89 6.39 1.31 14.26
C GLN A 89 6.42 0.76 15.67
N ARG A 90 7.47 -0.02 15.98
CA ARG A 90 7.79 -0.52 17.33
C ARG A 90 6.59 -1.16 18.06
N GLY A 91 5.81 -1.95 17.33
CA GLY A 91 4.63 -2.64 17.89
C GLY A 91 3.43 -1.73 18.13
N SER A 92 3.36 -0.59 17.45
CA SER A 92 2.20 0.31 17.42
C SER A 92 1.83 0.63 15.98
N PHE A 93 0.53 0.70 15.73
CA PHE A 93 -0.04 1.15 14.48
C PHE A 93 -0.49 2.60 14.62
N LEU A 94 0.02 3.46 13.75
CA LEU A 94 -0.26 4.90 13.73
C LEU A 94 -0.97 5.24 12.43
N VAL A 95 -2.02 6.06 12.54
CA VAL A 95 -2.66 6.72 11.40
C VAL A 95 -2.57 8.23 11.55
N ARG A 96 -2.16 8.92 10.50
CA ARG A 96 -2.10 10.38 10.43
C ARG A 96 -3.13 10.90 9.46
N PHE A 97 -3.99 11.81 9.91
CA PHE A 97 -4.98 12.51 9.09
C PHE A 97 -4.64 14.00 9.03
N PHE A 98 -4.53 14.56 7.84
CA PHE A 98 -4.14 15.96 7.64
C PHE A 98 -5.35 16.82 7.31
N ASN A 99 -5.33 18.09 7.72
CA ASN A 99 -6.34 19.08 7.31
C ASN A 99 -5.84 20.03 6.21
N SER A 100 -4.54 20.04 5.91
CA SER A 100 -3.96 20.87 4.86
C SER A 100 -4.12 20.24 3.49
N SER A 101 -4.28 21.08 2.46
CA SER A 101 -4.20 20.65 1.07
C SER A 101 -2.79 20.10 0.76
N ALA A 102 -2.75 19.15 -0.18
CA ALA A 102 -1.53 18.44 -0.58
C ALA A 102 -0.39 19.36 -1.08
N GLU A 103 -0.68 20.63 -1.37
CA GLU A 103 0.25 21.60 -1.96
C GLU A 103 1.10 22.36 -0.92
N THR A 104 0.80 22.28 0.38
CA THR A 104 1.33 23.26 1.35
C THR A 104 2.64 22.87 2.06
N ASN A 105 3.13 21.63 2.02
CA ASN A 105 4.34 21.24 2.77
C ASN A 105 5.20 20.22 2.01
N ALA A 106 5.91 20.69 0.97
CA ALA A 106 6.99 19.97 0.30
C ALA A 106 8.35 20.37 0.90
N SER A 107 8.53 20.23 2.21
CA SER A 107 9.82 20.42 2.88
C SER A 107 9.78 19.86 4.29
N ASP A 108 10.09 18.56 4.44
CA ASP A 108 11.03 18.03 5.43
C ASP A 108 11.06 16.48 5.39
N HIS A 109 12.20 15.95 5.82
CA HIS A 109 12.86 14.73 5.36
C HIS A 109 12.23 13.36 5.74
N ASP A 110 12.46 12.40 4.84
CA ASP A 110 12.58 10.94 5.04
C ASP A 110 11.31 10.14 5.37
N ALA A 111 10.50 9.86 4.35
CA ALA A 111 9.64 8.68 4.28
C ALA A 111 9.30 8.31 2.83
N THR A 112 9.62 7.07 2.48
CA THR A 112 9.28 6.30 1.26
C THR A 112 8.09 6.82 0.43
N PRO A 113 8.22 6.98 -0.91
CA PRO A 113 7.17 7.55 -1.74
C PRO A 113 5.99 6.58 -1.91
N GLY A 114 4.91 6.81 -1.16
CA GLY A 114 3.61 6.16 -1.29
C GLY A 114 2.62 7.09 -2.00
N GLN A 115 2.07 6.62 -3.11
CA GLN A 115 1.54 7.41 -4.22
C GLN A 115 0.20 8.12 -3.98
N ASP A 116 0.16 9.39 -4.42
CA ASP A 116 -1.02 10.17 -4.76
C ASP A 116 -1.62 9.78 -6.13
N LYS A 117 -2.96 9.76 -6.18
CA LYS A 117 -3.86 10.25 -7.25
C LYS A 117 -3.63 9.84 -8.72
N ASN A 118 -4.06 8.62 -9.05
CA ASN A 118 -4.75 8.18 -10.29
C ASN A 118 -4.51 6.68 -10.32
N SER A 119 -5.38 5.85 -9.76
CA SER A 119 -5.25 4.41 -10.02
C SER A 119 -5.60 4.21 -11.49
N PRO A 120 -4.62 4.01 -12.38
CA PRO A 120 -4.89 3.85 -13.79
C PRO A 120 -5.69 2.54 -13.92
N ARG A 121 -6.63 2.44 -14.87
CA ARG A 121 -7.29 1.15 -15.15
C ARG A 121 -6.18 0.10 -15.37
N PRO A 122 -6.41 -1.20 -15.12
CA PRO A 122 -5.37 -2.22 -15.30
C PRO A 122 -4.63 -2.10 -16.65
N ALA A 123 -5.35 -1.72 -17.72
CA ALA A 123 -4.81 -1.43 -19.05
C ALA A 123 -3.86 -0.21 -19.09
N ASP A 124 -4.15 0.84 -18.34
CA ASP A 124 -3.33 2.06 -18.26
C ASP A 124 -2.01 1.78 -17.52
N VAL A 125 -2.02 0.86 -16.54
CA VAL A 125 -0.81 0.41 -15.83
C VAL A 125 0.09 -0.41 -16.75
N GLU A 126 -0.48 -1.36 -17.51
CA GLU A 126 0.29 -2.13 -18.48
C GLU A 126 0.97 -1.22 -19.50
N ASN A 127 0.24 -0.25 -20.07
CA ASN A 127 0.81 0.71 -21.01
C ASN A 127 1.93 1.55 -20.40
N THR A 128 1.79 1.95 -19.13
CA THR A 128 2.84 2.66 -18.39
C THR A 128 4.09 1.78 -18.22
N ILE A 129 3.92 0.50 -17.89
CA ILE A 129 5.03 -0.45 -17.78
C ILE A 129 5.70 -0.65 -19.14
N LEU A 130 4.94 -0.78 -20.23
CA LEU A 130 5.49 -0.96 -21.57
C LEU A 130 6.32 0.24 -22.01
N ALA A 131 5.81 1.46 -21.80
CA ALA A 131 6.52 2.69 -22.12
C ALA A 131 7.82 2.81 -21.30
N TYR A 132 7.77 2.50 -20.01
CA TYR A 132 8.94 2.56 -19.12
C TYR A 132 9.98 1.48 -19.43
N CYS A 133 9.54 0.30 -19.90
CA CYS A 133 10.39 -0.80 -20.32
C CYS A 133 10.92 -0.66 -21.76
N ALA A 134 10.72 0.47 -22.45
CA ALA A 134 11.39 0.73 -23.72
C ALA A 134 12.93 0.59 -23.59
N GLU A 135 13.46 0.95 -22.42
CA GLU A 135 14.81 0.59 -21.99
C GLU A 135 14.78 -0.58 -20.98
N PRO A 136 15.86 -1.37 -20.85
CA PRO A 136 15.91 -2.45 -19.87
C PRO A 136 15.83 -1.95 -18.42
N ARG A 137 14.78 -2.36 -17.68
CA ARG A 137 14.56 -1.97 -16.28
C ARG A 137 14.54 -3.16 -15.33
N LEU A 138 14.99 -2.97 -14.09
CA LEU A 138 14.87 -3.95 -13.02
C LEU A 138 13.41 -4.06 -12.56
N ALA A 139 12.99 -5.23 -12.08
CA ALA A 139 11.65 -5.40 -11.51
C ALA A 139 11.36 -4.41 -10.36
N GLN A 140 12.38 -4.04 -9.58
CA GLN A 140 12.26 -3.04 -8.52
C GLN A 140 12.01 -1.64 -9.08
N GLU A 141 12.68 -1.27 -10.16
CA GLU A 141 12.50 0.04 -10.81
C GLU A 141 11.10 0.13 -11.41
N ILE A 142 10.60 -0.95 -12.03
CA ILE A 142 9.24 -1.01 -12.58
C ILE A 142 8.22 -0.88 -11.45
N ALA A 143 8.39 -1.62 -10.36
CA ALA A 143 7.52 -1.58 -9.19
C ALA A 143 7.46 -0.18 -8.57
N ASN A 144 8.62 0.49 -8.43
CA ASN A 144 8.71 1.86 -7.96
C ASN A 144 8.04 2.85 -8.93
N HIS A 145 8.23 2.66 -10.24
CA HIS A 145 7.66 3.54 -11.26
C HIS A 145 6.13 3.50 -11.28
N VAL A 146 5.54 2.31 -11.11
CA VAL A 146 4.08 2.16 -10.95
C VAL A 146 3.62 2.29 -9.50
N GLY A 147 4.56 2.53 -8.56
CA GLY A 147 4.45 2.57 -7.10
C GLY A 147 3.57 1.51 -6.47
N ARG A 148 3.76 0.27 -6.91
CA ARG A 148 3.18 -0.92 -6.29
C ARG A 148 4.28 -1.77 -5.68
N SER A 149 3.90 -2.71 -4.82
CA SER A 149 4.88 -3.63 -4.23
C SER A 149 5.58 -4.47 -5.31
N LEU A 150 6.85 -4.81 -5.11
CA LEU A 150 7.61 -5.65 -6.04
C LEU A 150 6.91 -6.98 -6.32
N GLN A 151 6.39 -7.62 -5.27
CA GLN A 151 5.75 -8.92 -5.38
C GLN A 151 4.43 -8.85 -6.16
N TYR A 152 3.61 -7.83 -5.90
CA TYR A 152 2.39 -7.58 -6.67
C TYR A 152 2.72 -7.28 -8.13
N THR A 153 3.66 -6.36 -8.37
CA THR A 153 4.08 -5.97 -9.73
C THR A 153 4.61 -7.17 -10.52
N ARG A 154 5.36 -8.06 -9.88
CA ARG A 154 5.83 -9.30 -10.50
C ARG A 154 4.71 -10.26 -10.87
N ARG A 155 3.77 -10.49 -9.95
CA ARG A 155 2.71 -11.48 -10.09
C ARG A 155 1.62 -11.02 -11.06
N GLU A 156 1.17 -9.77 -10.92
CA GLU A 156 0.01 -9.24 -11.65
C GLU A 156 0.37 -8.59 -12.99
N TYR A 157 1.61 -8.12 -13.17
CA TYR A 157 2.01 -7.43 -14.42
C TYR A 157 3.20 -8.09 -15.10
N ILE A 158 4.37 -8.12 -14.48
CA ILE A 158 5.61 -8.53 -15.16
C ILE A 158 5.52 -9.97 -15.69
N ARG A 159 5.10 -10.95 -14.86
CA ARG A 159 5.01 -12.35 -15.30
C ARG A 159 3.97 -12.53 -16.41
N PRO A 160 2.70 -12.07 -16.26
CA PRO A 160 1.73 -12.13 -17.36
C PRO A 160 2.19 -11.43 -18.64
N MET A 161 2.87 -10.28 -18.54
CA MET A 161 3.36 -9.53 -19.71
C MET A 161 4.53 -10.23 -20.41
N VAL A 162 5.36 -10.99 -19.68
CA VAL A 162 6.40 -11.84 -20.27
C VAL A 162 5.77 -13.06 -20.95
N GLU A 163 4.81 -13.71 -20.29
CA GLU A 163 4.07 -14.86 -20.85
C GLU A 163 3.27 -14.47 -22.11
N ALA A 164 2.68 -13.27 -22.12
CA ALA A 164 1.98 -12.70 -23.28
C ALA A 164 2.92 -12.12 -24.35
N GLY A 165 4.24 -12.23 -24.17
CA GLY A 165 5.24 -11.75 -25.14
C GLY A 165 5.38 -10.24 -25.24
N LYS A 166 4.73 -9.45 -24.38
CA LYS A 166 4.83 -7.97 -24.37
C LYS A 166 6.16 -7.48 -23.77
N LEU A 167 6.73 -8.23 -22.82
CA LEU A 167 8.05 -7.99 -22.23
C LEU A 167 8.97 -9.18 -22.48
N SER A 168 10.27 -8.90 -22.62
CA SER A 168 11.32 -9.92 -22.76
C SER A 168 12.36 -9.82 -21.65
N LEU A 169 12.93 -10.97 -21.29
CA LEU A 169 14.02 -11.10 -20.32
C LEU A 169 15.34 -10.72 -21.01
N THR A 170 16.15 -9.90 -20.35
CA THR A 170 17.53 -9.63 -20.84
C THR A 170 18.49 -10.80 -20.62
N LEU A 171 18.23 -11.64 -19.62
CA LEU A 171 19.02 -12.83 -19.28
C LEU A 171 18.12 -14.07 -19.31
N PRO A 172 17.79 -14.62 -20.49
CA PRO A 172 16.88 -15.76 -20.62
C PRO A 172 17.39 -17.02 -19.90
N ASP A 173 18.70 -17.26 -19.94
CA ASP A 173 19.31 -18.46 -19.32
C ASP A 173 19.34 -18.42 -17.78
N LYS A 174 19.15 -17.23 -17.18
CA LYS A 174 19.21 -17.01 -15.74
C LYS A 174 18.01 -16.18 -15.26
N PRO A 175 16.79 -16.74 -15.31
CA PRO A 175 15.55 -16.02 -15.00
C PRO A 175 15.51 -15.49 -13.55
N LYS A 176 16.19 -16.17 -12.63
CA LYS A 176 16.27 -15.79 -11.20
C LYS A 176 17.46 -14.87 -10.86
N SER A 177 18.19 -14.37 -11.86
CA SER A 177 19.34 -13.49 -11.63
C SER A 177 18.93 -12.20 -10.91
N LYS A 178 19.73 -11.76 -9.94
CA LYS A 178 19.56 -10.44 -9.29
C LYS A 178 19.74 -9.26 -10.25
N TYR A 179 20.40 -9.49 -11.39
CA TYR A 179 20.61 -8.51 -12.44
C TYR A 179 19.62 -8.67 -13.61
N GLN A 180 18.57 -9.49 -13.43
CA GLN A 180 17.55 -9.65 -14.45
C GLN A 180 16.82 -8.32 -14.70
N ARG A 181 16.80 -7.91 -15.96
CA ARG A 181 16.02 -6.77 -16.45
C ARG A 181 14.98 -7.20 -17.46
N TYR A 182 13.95 -6.37 -17.58
CA TYR A 182 12.82 -6.55 -18.48
C TYR A 182 12.82 -5.41 -19.48
N ARG A 183 12.59 -5.71 -20.74
CA ARG A 183 12.49 -4.73 -21.82
C ARG A 183 11.26 -5.03 -22.68
N LEU A 184 10.74 -4.01 -23.35
CA LEU A 184 9.70 -4.14 -24.34
C LEU A 184 10.12 -5.15 -25.40
N THR A 185 9.24 -6.10 -25.73
CA THR A 185 9.49 -6.99 -26.85
C THR A 185 9.17 -6.20 -28.12
N ASN A 186 10.18 -5.90 -28.92
CA ASN A 186 9.94 -5.41 -30.28
C ASN A 186 9.33 -6.56 -31.06
N ALA A 187 8.05 -6.42 -31.43
CA ALA A 187 7.46 -7.30 -32.44
C ALA A 187 8.29 -7.13 -33.72
N ALA A 188 8.88 -8.24 -34.16
CA ALA A 188 9.49 -8.34 -35.48
C ALA A 188 8.40 -8.42 -36.55
#